data_AF-A0A0G0HET9-F1
#
_entry.id   AF-A0A0G0HET9-F1
#
_cell.length_a   1.000
_cell.length_b   1.000
_cell.length_c   1.000
_cell.angle_alpha   90.00
_cell.angle_beta   90.00
_cell.angle_gamma   90.00
#
_symmetry.space_group_name_H-M   'P 1'
#
loop_
_entity.id
_entity.type
_entity.pdbx_description
1 polymer ?
#
loop_
_entity_poly.entity_id
_entity_poly.type
_entity_poly.pdbx_seq_one_letter_code
_entity_poly.pdbx_strand_id
1 'polypeptide(L)' 'MNIATSIKNYFIGSYAEMKKVSWPTKKQTVNYSLLVIGMSVGVAITFAILDYIFNWGITALIIR' A
#
# COMPACT_ATOMS: atom_id res chain seq x y z
N MET A 1 -37.38 -13.05 -13.10
CA MET A 1 -36.22 -13.25 -12.19
C MET A 1 -36.10 -12.01 -11.32
N ASN A 2 -36.41 -12.12 -10.01
CA ASN A 2 -36.42 -10.94 -9.14
C ASN A 2 -34.98 -10.50 -8.86
N ILE A 3 -34.66 -9.25 -9.18
CA ILE A 3 -33.34 -8.62 -8.97
C ILE A 3 -32.87 -8.79 -7.52
N ALA A 4 -33.79 -8.71 -6.55
CA ALA A 4 -33.54 -8.95 -5.14
C ALA A 4 -32.96 -10.35 -4.85
N THR A 5 -33.40 -11.38 -5.58
CA THR A 5 -32.92 -12.77 -5.42
C THR A 5 -31.50 -12.93 -6.01
N SER A 6 -31.20 -12.30 -7.14
CA SER A 6 -29.87 -12.34 -7.74
C SER A 6 -28.81 -11.66 -6.87
N ILE A 7 -29.14 -10.52 -6.27
CA ILE A 7 -28.24 -9.82 -5.32
C ILE A 7 -28.00 -10.69 -4.09
N LYS A 8 -29.06 -11.26 -3.50
CA LYS A 8 -28.93 -12.18 -2.36
C LYS A 8 -28.01 -13.37 -2.68
N ASN A 9 -28.19 -13.99 -3.84
CA ASN A 9 -27.37 -15.12 -4.28
C ASN A 9 -25.90 -14.73 -4.51
N TYR A 10 -25.64 -13.53 -5.03
CA TYR A 10 -24.28 -13.02 -5.23
C TYR A 10 -23.53 -12.85 -3.90
N PHE A 11 -24.16 -12.27 -2.88
CA PHE A 11 -23.54 -12.12 -1.56
C PHE A 11 -23.29 -13.47 -0.87
N ILE A 12 -24.23 -14.41 -0.99
CA ILE A 12 -24.08 -15.76 -0.44
C ILE A 12 -22.92 -16.49 -1.13
N GLY A 13 -22.85 -16.44 -2.46
CA GLY A 13 -21.75 -17.02 -3.23
C GLY A 13 -20.41 -16.39 -2.89
N SER A 14 -20.34 -15.06 -2.83
CA SER A 14 -19.11 -14.32 -2.48
C SER A 14 -18.61 -14.67 -1.08
N TYR A 15 -19.52 -14.80 -0.10
CA TYR A 15 -19.16 -15.21 1.25
C TYR A 15 -18.64 -16.66 1.30
N ALA A 16 -19.22 -17.56 0.51
CA ALA A 16 -18.74 -18.95 0.41
C ALA A 16 -17.33 -19.04 -0.20
N GLU A 17 -17.02 -18.21 -1.21
CA GLU A 17 -15.67 -18.12 -1.79
C GLU A 17 -14.66 -17.48 -0.84
N MET A 18 -15.06 -16.45 -0.08
CA MET A 18 -14.21 -15.81 0.92
C MET A 18 -13.72 -16.76 2.03
N LYS A 19 -14.49 -17.82 2.33
CA LYS A 19 -14.07 -18.87 3.26
C LYS A 19 -12.97 -19.77 2.72
N LYS A 20 -12.79 -19.85 1.40
CA LYS A 20 -11.73 -20.64 0.76
C LYS A 20 -10.38 -19.88 0.72
N VAL A 21 -10.39 -18.59 1.01
CA VAL A 21 -9.20 -17.75 1.00
C VAL A 21 -8.31 -18.09 2.21
N SER A 22 -7.05 -18.40 1.95
CA SER A 22 -6.04 -18.61 2.97
C SER A 22 -5.50 -17.27 3.47
N TRP A 23 -6.14 -16.73 4.51
CA TRP A 23 -5.70 -15.50 5.13
C TRP A 23 -4.32 -15.67 5.80
N PRO A 24 -3.46 -14.63 5.71
CA PRO A 24 -2.16 -14.68 6.35
C PRO A 24 -2.29 -14.80 7.87
N THR A 25 -1.34 -15.48 8.48
CA THR A 25 -1.24 -15.54 9.94
C THR A 25 -0.86 -14.18 10.52
N LYS A 26 -1.22 -13.91 11.78
CA LYS A 26 -0.87 -12.64 12.46
C LYS A 26 0.62 -12.30 12.35
N LYS A 27 1.49 -13.31 12.45
CA LYS A 27 2.95 -13.14 12.31
C LYS A 27 3.35 -12.72 10.89
N GLN A 28 2.77 -13.34 9.87
CA GLN A 28 3.02 -12.95 8.47
C GLN A 28 2.55 -11.53 8.20
N THR A 29 1.36 -11.15 8.67
CA THR A 29 0.84 -9.78 8.52
C THR A 29 1.79 -8.76 9.12
N VAL A 30 2.25 -8.98 10.36
CA VAL A 30 3.19 -8.06 11.03
C VAL A 30 4.52 -7.96 10.28
N ASN A 31 5.08 -9.09 9.84
CA ASN A 31 6.33 -9.10 9.10
C ASN A 31 6.22 -8.32 7.77
N TYR A 32 5.12 -8.51 7.03
CA TYR A 32 4.90 -7.78 5.78
C TYR A 32 4.66 -6.29 6.03
N SER A 33 3.89 -5.93 7.07
CA SER A 33 3.71 -4.53 7.45
C SER A 33 5.03 -3.84 7.81
N LEU A 34 5.89 -4.51 8.60
CA LEU A 34 7.22 -3.99 8.94
C LEU A 34 8.10 -3.79 7.71
N LEU A 35 8.07 -4.74 6.76
CA LEU A 35 8.81 -4.62 5.50
C LEU A 35 8.35 -3.39 4.71
N VAL A 36 7.04 -3.20 4.57
CA VAL A 36 6.47 -2.05 3.86
C VAL A 36 6.87 -0.75 4.54
N ILE A 37 6.76 -0.67 5.88
CA ILE A 37 7.20 0.51 6.65
C ILE A 37 8.68 0.81 6.40
N GLY A 38 9.54 -0.21 6.45
CA GLY A 38 10.97 -0.07 6.18
C GLY A 38 11.24 0.47 4.76
N MET A 39 10.54 -0.06 3.75
CA MET A 39 10.65 0.42 2.37
C MET A 39 10.17 1.87 2.23
N SER A 40 9.04 2.23 2.84
CA SER A 40 8.51 3.60 2.82
C SER A 40 9.49 4.59 3.46
N VAL A 41 10.11 4.23 4.58
CA VAL A 41 11.15 5.05 5.22
C VAL A 41 12.37 5.20 4.31
N GLY A 42 12.82 4.12 3.65
CA GLY A 42 13.92 4.19 2.70
C GLY A 42 13.66 5.15 1.54
N VAL A 43 12.44 5.11 0.98
CA VAL A 43 12.02 6.05 -0.08
C VAL A 43 11.97 7.48 0.45
N ALA A 44 11.42 7.70 1.65
CA ALA A 44 11.34 9.03 2.26
C ALA A 44 12.73 9.64 2.47
N ILE A 45 13.70 8.86 2.95
CA ILE A 45 15.10 9.32 3.09
C ILE A 45 15.69 9.67 1.73
N THR A 46 15.45 8.85 0.72
CA THR A 46 15.96 9.08 -0.64
C THR A 46 15.45 10.42 -1.19
N PHE A 47 14.16 10.69 -1.07
CA PHE A 47 13.59 11.96 -1.49
C PHE A 47 14.12 13.14 -0.67
N ALA A 48 14.22 13.00 0.66
CA ALA A 48 14.79 14.06 1.50
C ALA A 48 16.21 14.43 1.04
N ILE A 49 17.07 13.44 0.77
CA ILE A 49 18.44 13.69 0.28
C ILE A 49 18.41 14.41 -1.08
N LEU A 50 17.60 13.93 -2.02
CA LEU A 50 17.48 14.54 -3.34
C LEU A 50 16.98 15.99 -3.25
N ASP A 51 15.99 16.26 -2.41
CA ASP A 51 15.46 17.61 -2.19
C ASP A 51 16.56 18.55 -1.65
N TYR A 52 17.38 18.11 -0.70
CA TYR A 52 18.49 18.92 -0.21
C TYR A 52 19.53 19.22 -1.30
N ILE A 53 19.89 18.21 -2.10
CA ILE A 53 20.86 18.36 -3.20
C ILE A 53 20.32 19.32 -4.26
N PHE A 54 19.06 19.17 -4.66
CA PHE A 54 18.45 20.03 -5.67
C PHE A 54 18.27 21.46 -5.16
N ASN A 55 17.82 21.67 -3.92
CA ASN A 55 17.72 23.00 -3.34
C ASN A 55 19.07 23.70 -3.27
N TRP A 56 20.14 22.99 -2.88
CA TRP A 56 21.48 23.56 -2.87
C TRP A 56 21.97 23.89 -4.28
N GLY A 57 21.81 22.97 -5.24
CA GLY A 57 22.22 23.15 -6.63
C GLY A 57 21.50 24.31 -7.33
N ILE A 58 20.18 24.43 -7.14
CA ILE A 58 19.38 25.53 -7.69
C ILE A 58 19.79 26.85 -7.03
N THR A 59 19.94 26.89 -5.71
CA THR A 59 20.36 28.12 -5.00
C THR A 59 21.73 28.60 -5.47
N ALA A 60 22.68 27.68 -5.67
CA ALA A 60 24.01 28.00 -6.18
C ALA A 60 23.99 28.53 -7.62
N LEU A 61 23.01 28.12 -8.43
CA LEU A 61 22.85 28.58 -9.81
C LEU A 61 22.11 29.93 -9.89
N ILE A 62 21.14 30.18 -9.01
CA ILE A 62 20.35 31.43 -8.98
C ILE A 62 21.12 32.60 -8.34
N ILE A 63 21.94 32.34 -7.31
CA ILE A 63 22.71 33.38 -6.60
C ILE A 63 23.97 33.82 -7.38
N ARG A 64 24.36 33.08 -8.42
CA ARG A 64 25.48 33.41 -9.30
C ARG A 64 25.00 34.10 -10.57
#